data_AF-Q9TZG7-F1
#
_entry.id   AF-Q9TZG7-F1
#
_cell.length_a   1.000
_cell.length_b   1.000
_cell.length_c   1.000
_cell.angle_alpha   90.00
_cell.angle_beta   90.00
_cell.angle_gamma   90.00
#
_symmetry.space_group_name_H-M   'P 1'
#
loop_
_entity.id
_entity.type
_entity.pdbx_description
1 polymer ?
#
loop_
_entity_poly.entity_id
_entity_poly.type
_entity_poly.pdbx_seq_one_letter_code
_entity_poly.pdbx_strand_id
1 'polypeptide(L)'
;MRNFLLVAVLISMVQTDFQYELDKILWTFRCTPECTFNHSEITSATAQFFPTNCSEICGILVLNSNTDLSHSQLQVLFSNMTQLSGALRVENTSFTNLSFFNEGRVNRVTEYFCKAYGISIVNNSQLTDVSSLRYFNLNTDEYTKECPVRVENNKQLDAEKLICDRNPFRAWFTLKISGNLKDCECSGGRVIGYLLRDAKVCGAVSNLNLTNVADTSYQLIPLGNTIHVRGDFEIQRTNLTNLAFFPILESVISINGPRNQKILMNIHDNPNMTTLGLPKLNFLYDNLAGGQFVANFENLHPDFCVTYGEMFLFMHQNVYFKNLHATYCEGEKEQFVETLLEKYEICWLTTTTTLKTLKSNCTVISGDLKIESGDEEYVSKLESLKYLFGSILIHNTGFSKNRYSPNLSCIAVMNDEPAIKIVSNLNLTYAFLPKIENIITKHQRTVVVHNNPQLSSEFYFLYPMSYRSNAKFVGDHFENGEPRRILSFFIMVVYSVLIFLWNN
;
A
#
# COMPACT_ATOMS: atom_id res chain seq x y z
N MET A 1 -49.69 16.81 14.38
CA MET A 1 -49.20 15.42 14.59
C MET A 1 -48.02 15.04 13.69
N ARG A 2 -48.04 15.29 12.36
CA ARG A 2 -46.96 14.85 11.44
C ARG A 2 -45.55 15.40 11.77
N ASN A 3 -45.44 16.66 12.18
CA ASN A 3 -44.15 17.27 12.57
C ASN A 3 -43.63 16.74 13.91
N PHE A 4 -44.51 16.41 14.86
CA PHE A 4 -44.11 15.81 16.14
C PHE A 4 -43.55 14.40 15.96
N LEU A 5 -44.16 13.60 15.07
CA LEU A 5 -43.69 12.25 14.75
C LEU A 5 -42.31 12.27 14.07
N LEU A 6 -42.07 13.19 13.13
CA LEU A 6 -40.77 13.34 12.47
C LEU A 6 -39.65 13.75 13.45
N VAL A 7 -39.93 14.69 14.35
CA VAL A 7 -38.97 15.12 15.38
C VAL A 7 -38.67 14.00 16.36
N ALA A 8 -39.69 13.27 16.83
CA ALA A 8 -39.50 12.11 17.72
C ALA A 8 -38.67 11.00 17.05
N VAL A 9 -38.92 10.73 15.77
CA VAL A 9 -38.17 9.71 14.99
C VAL A 9 -36.70 10.13 14.81
N LEU A 10 -36.42 11.40 14.48
CA LEU A 10 -35.04 11.89 14.36
C LEU A 10 -34.27 11.83 15.68
N ILE A 11 -34.89 12.25 16.79
CA ILE A 11 -34.26 12.18 18.13
C ILE A 11 -33.97 10.72 18.49
N SER A 12 -34.91 9.80 18.23
CA SER A 12 -34.71 8.38 18.50
C SER A 12 -33.56 7.78 17.69
N MET A 13 -33.42 8.12 16.40
CA MET A 13 -32.33 7.62 15.55
C MET A 13 -30.96 8.13 16.01
N VAL A 14 -30.84 9.40 16.38
CA VAL A 14 -29.58 9.98 16.88
C VAL A 14 -29.17 9.33 18.20
N GLN A 15 -30.13 9.08 19.11
CA GLN A 15 -29.85 8.40 20.37
C GLN A 15 -29.43 6.94 20.16
N THR A 16 -30.05 6.22 19.21
CA THR A 16 -29.67 4.84 18.90
C THR A 16 -28.27 4.74 18.30
N ASP A 17 -27.89 5.70 17.46
CA ASP A 17 -26.56 5.74 16.84
C ASP A 17 -25.46 6.01 17.88
N PHE A 18 -25.68 7.00 18.76
CA PHE A 18 -24.74 7.32 19.84
C PHE A 18 -24.50 6.14 20.79
N GLN A 19 -25.55 5.51 21.30
CA GLN A 19 -25.40 4.41 22.26
C GLN A 19 -24.67 3.21 21.61
N TYR A 20 -24.97 2.92 20.35
CA TYR A 20 -24.28 1.86 19.61
C TYR A 20 -22.79 2.14 19.39
N GLU A 21 -22.43 3.39 19.03
CA GLU A 21 -21.02 3.79 18.91
C GLU A 21 -20.30 3.74 20.27
N LEU A 22 -20.97 4.18 21.34
CA LEU A 22 -20.42 4.17 22.69
C LEU A 22 -20.17 2.73 23.17
N ASP A 23 -21.14 1.82 23.03
CA ASP A 23 -20.98 0.41 23.40
C ASP A 23 -19.76 -0.24 22.73
N LYS A 24 -19.52 0.10 21.46
CA LYS A 24 -18.31 -0.35 20.75
C LYS A 24 -17.03 0.19 21.37
N ILE A 25 -17.00 1.47 21.76
CA ILE A 25 -15.85 2.08 22.45
C ILE A 25 -15.60 1.37 23.78
N LEU A 26 -16.66 1.16 24.57
CA LEU A 26 -16.56 0.49 25.87
C LEU A 26 -15.93 -0.89 25.73
N TRP A 27 -16.39 -1.66 24.74
CA TRP A 27 -15.86 -2.99 24.46
C TRP A 27 -14.41 -2.94 23.92
N THR A 28 -14.13 -2.03 22.98
CA THR A 28 -12.83 -1.92 22.29
C THR A 28 -11.71 -1.49 23.22
N PHE A 29 -12.00 -0.62 24.20
CA PHE A 29 -11.02 -0.04 25.11
C PHE A 29 -11.14 -0.56 26.54
N ARG A 30 -12.07 -1.47 26.84
CA ARG A 30 -12.32 -2.03 28.19
C ARG A 30 -12.55 -0.93 29.22
N CYS A 31 -13.40 0.02 28.87
CA CYS A 31 -13.68 1.19 29.68
C CYS A 31 -14.34 0.83 31.01
N THR A 32 -13.99 1.56 32.07
CA THR A 32 -14.70 1.49 33.34
C THR A 32 -15.93 2.41 33.33
N PRO A 33 -17.09 1.97 33.83
CA PRO A 33 -18.29 2.79 33.84
C PRO A 33 -18.11 4.13 34.57
N GLU A 34 -17.32 4.18 35.64
CA GLU A 34 -17.15 5.40 36.47
C GLU A 34 -16.32 6.49 35.78
N CYS A 35 -15.48 6.11 34.81
CA CYS A 35 -14.65 7.02 34.02
C CYS A 35 -15.14 7.17 32.58
N THR A 36 -16.39 6.78 32.32
CA THR A 36 -17.04 6.90 31.02
C THR A 36 -17.98 8.10 30.99
N PHE A 37 -17.80 8.98 30.01
CA PHE A 37 -18.77 10.03 29.72
C PHE A 37 -19.88 9.49 28.80
N ASN A 38 -21.04 9.17 29.38
CA ASN A 38 -22.20 8.60 28.68
C ASN A 38 -23.26 9.67 28.34
N HIS A 39 -22.83 10.73 27.65
CA HIS A 39 -23.74 11.75 27.13
C HIS A 39 -23.35 12.13 25.70
N SER A 40 -24.36 12.42 24.87
CA SER A 40 -24.18 12.67 23.44
C SER A 40 -23.46 13.98 23.12
N GLU A 41 -23.41 14.92 24.06
CA GLU A 41 -22.78 16.23 23.90
C GLU A 41 -22.36 16.82 25.24
N ILE A 42 -21.42 17.77 25.20
CA ILE A 42 -20.94 18.53 26.34
C ILE A 42 -21.63 19.89 26.38
N THR A 43 -22.45 20.10 27.40
CA THR A 43 -23.19 21.34 27.71
C THR A 43 -23.19 21.54 29.22
N SER A 44 -23.69 22.67 29.72
CA SER A 44 -23.87 22.91 31.16
C SER A 44 -24.75 21.85 31.82
N ALA A 45 -25.74 21.29 31.10
CA ALA A 45 -26.61 20.23 31.59
C ALA A 45 -25.89 18.89 31.74
N THR A 46 -24.91 18.60 30.88
CA THR A 46 -24.18 17.33 30.88
C THR A 46 -22.82 17.38 31.55
N ALA A 47 -22.23 18.57 31.73
CA ALA A 47 -20.90 18.77 32.29
C ALA A 47 -20.75 18.20 33.71
N GLN A 48 -21.82 18.23 34.51
CA GLN A 48 -21.85 17.65 35.85
C GLN A 48 -21.66 16.12 35.88
N PHE A 49 -21.89 15.44 34.75
CA PHE A 49 -21.68 13.99 34.61
C PHE A 49 -20.31 13.65 33.99
N PHE A 50 -19.50 14.66 33.64
CA PHE A 50 -18.15 14.41 33.20
C PHE A 50 -17.30 13.86 34.36
N PRO A 51 -16.55 12.76 34.18
CA PRO A 51 -15.85 12.11 35.29
C PRO A 51 -14.55 12.85 35.67
N THR A 52 -14.70 14.01 36.33
CA THR A 52 -13.58 14.90 36.70
C THR A 52 -12.58 14.27 37.67
N ASN A 53 -12.95 13.20 38.37
CA ASN A 53 -12.06 12.47 39.28
C ASN A 53 -11.18 11.44 38.56
N CYS A 54 -11.40 11.21 37.26
CA CYS A 54 -10.62 10.29 36.45
C CYS A 54 -9.58 11.03 35.60
N SER A 55 -8.40 10.43 35.43
CA SER A 55 -7.39 10.88 34.48
C SER A 55 -7.54 10.22 33.11
N GLU A 56 -8.08 8.99 33.08
CA GLU A 56 -8.36 8.22 31.88
C GLU A 56 -9.85 8.26 31.59
N ILE A 57 -10.24 8.93 30.51
CA ILE A 57 -11.64 9.16 30.17
C ILE A 57 -12.00 8.32 28.95
N CYS A 58 -13.10 7.58 29.04
CA CYS A 58 -13.71 6.94 27.89
C CYS A 58 -14.94 7.73 27.42
N GLY A 59 -15.12 7.82 26.10
CA GLY A 59 -16.37 8.34 25.54
C GLY A 59 -16.25 8.95 24.15
N ILE A 60 -17.36 9.54 23.72
CA ILE A 60 -17.47 10.32 22.49
C ILE A 60 -17.65 11.77 22.90
N LEU A 61 -16.57 12.54 22.91
CA LEU A 61 -16.61 13.94 23.33
C LEU A 61 -17.11 14.78 22.16
N VAL A 62 -18.36 15.26 22.25
CA VAL A 62 -18.97 16.12 21.23
C VAL A 62 -19.12 17.54 21.77
N LEU A 63 -18.43 18.48 21.12
CA LEU A 63 -18.61 19.92 21.27
C LEU A 63 -19.31 20.42 20.02
N ASN A 64 -20.47 21.06 20.17
CA ASN A 64 -21.26 21.50 19.03
C ASN A 64 -21.93 22.86 19.24
N SER A 65 -22.91 23.21 18.40
CA SER A 65 -23.66 24.47 18.53
C SER A 65 -24.50 24.58 19.82
N ASN A 66 -24.74 23.47 20.53
CA ASN A 66 -25.44 23.45 21.82
C ASN A 66 -24.48 23.62 23.01
N THR A 67 -23.17 23.53 22.81
CA THR A 67 -22.17 23.74 23.89
C THR A 67 -22.21 25.19 24.36
N ASP A 68 -22.76 25.40 25.54
CA ASP A 68 -22.93 26.70 26.21
C ASP A 68 -21.84 26.99 27.27
N LEU A 69 -20.84 26.12 27.37
CA LEU A 69 -19.68 26.31 28.22
C LEU A 69 -18.68 27.27 27.57
N SER A 70 -18.16 28.21 28.35
CA SER A 70 -17.05 29.07 27.94
C SER A 70 -15.76 28.28 27.75
N HIS A 71 -14.80 28.89 27.06
CA HIS A 71 -13.46 28.32 26.88
C HIS A 71 -12.81 27.94 28.23
N SER A 72 -12.89 28.81 29.24
CA SER A 72 -12.32 28.55 30.57
C SER A 72 -13.07 27.46 31.33
N GLN A 73 -14.39 27.33 31.15
CA GLN A 73 -15.16 26.23 31.74
C GLN A 73 -14.75 24.89 31.15
N LEU A 74 -14.55 24.80 29.83
CA LEU A 74 -14.04 23.59 29.18
C LEU A 74 -12.62 23.23 29.65
N GLN A 75 -11.76 24.24 29.80
CA GLN A 75 -10.40 24.05 30.30
C GLN A 75 -10.39 23.43 31.72
N VAL A 76 -11.29 23.90 32.60
CA VAL A 76 -11.47 23.34 33.94
C VAL A 76 -12.07 21.93 33.85
N LEU A 77 -13.08 21.71 33.02
CA LEU A 77 -13.75 20.42 32.87
C LEU A 77 -12.75 19.31 32.50
N PHE A 78 -11.82 19.60 31.59
CA PHE A 78 -10.83 18.65 31.13
C PHE A 78 -9.54 18.62 31.98
N SER A 79 -9.44 19.39 33.08
CA SER A 79 -8.20 19.64 33.87
C SER A 79 -7.42 18.38 34.26
N ASN A 80 -8.15 17.31 34.56
CA ASN A 80 -7.58 16.06 35.07
C ASN A 80 -7.32 15.01 33.97
N MET A 81 -7.93 15.17 32.80
CA MET A 81 -7.80 14.23 31.68
C MET A 81 -6.35 14.21 31.16
N THR A 82 -5.71 13.04 31.26
CA THR A 82 -4.42 12.68 30.63
C THR A 82 -4.59 11.72 29.48
N GLN A 83 -5.71 11.00 29.44
CA GLN A 83 -5.99 10.04 28.39
C GLN A 83 -7.44 10.15 27.95
N LEU A 84 -7.65 10.10 26.65
CA LEU A 84 -8.96 9.95 26.03
C LEU A 84 -8.98 8.62 25.26
N SER A 85 -10.02 7.82 25.47
CA SER A 85 -10.29 6.59 24.71
C SER A 85 -11.65 6.71 24.02
N GLY A 86 -11.66 6.78 22.68
CA GLY A 86 -12.89 6.96 21.90
C GLY A 86 -12.78 8.07 20.85
N ALA A 87 -13.85 8.85 20.68
CA ALA A 87 -13.98 9.84 19.61
C ALA A 87 -13.93 11.28 20.14
N LEU A 88 -13.38 12.20 19.34
CA LEU A 88 -13.46 13.64 19.56
C LEU A 88 -14.16 14.32 18.37
N ARG A 89 -15.28 15.00 18.62
CA ARG A 89 -16.07 15.70 17.60
C ARG A 89 -16.25 17.17 17.99
N VAL A 90 -15.82 18.09 17.13
CA VAL A 90 -15.98 19.54 17.28
C VAL A 90 -16.72 20.06 16.05
N GLU A 91 -18.01 20.33 16.19
CA GLU A 91 -18.91 20.45 15.05
C GLU A 91 -19.85 21.65 15.15
N ASN A 92 -19.82 22.56 14.17
CA ASN A 92 -20.70 23.74 14.16
C ASN A 92 -20.54 24.66 15.39
N THR A 93 -19.34 24.73 15.96
CA THR A 93 -19.05 25.62 17.09
C THR A 93 -18.70 27.05 16.64
N SER A 94 -18.75 27.99 17.58
CA SER A 94 -18.25 29.36 17.43
C SER A 94 -16.82 29.55 17.96
N PHE A 95 -16.14 28.48 18.38
CA PHE A 95 -14.79 28.58 18.94
C PHE A 95 -13.77 29.02 17.88
N THR A 96 -12.91 29.96 18.26
CA THR A 96 -11.80 30.42 17.41
C THR A 96 -10.58 29.51 17.49
N ASN A 97 -10.44 28.78 18.60
CA ASN A 97 -9.36 27.82 18.80
C ASN A 97 -9.78 26.67 19.75
N LEU A 98 -8.94 25.64 19.83
CA LEU A 98 -9.14 24.47 20.71
C LEU A 98 -8.12 24.41 21.86
N SER A 99 -7.59 25.54 22.33
CA SER A 99 -6.53 25.55 23.34
C SER A 99 -6.97 25.03 24.70
N PHE A 100 -8.28 24.97 25.01
CA PHE A 100 -8.83 24.44 26.27
C PHE A 100 -8.41 23.00 26.58
N PHE A 101 -7.93 22.22 25.61
CA PHE A 101 -7.34 20.91 25.87
C PHE A 101 -5.96 20.95 26.55
N ASN A 102 -5.19 22.03 26.40
CA ASN A 102 -3.82 22.10 26.91
C ASN A 102 -3.39 23.44 27.53
N GLU A 103 -4.19 24.50 27.42
CA GLU A 103 -3.87 25.82 27.96
C GLU A 103 -3.69 25.72 29.49
N GLY A 104 -2.60 26.29 30.00
CA GLY A 104 -2.20 26.16 31.40
C GLY A 104 -1.42 24.88 31.77
N ARG A 105 -1.16 23.97 30.81
CA ARG A 105 -0.37 22.74 31.03
C ARG A 105 0.85 22.69 30.10
N VAL A 106 1.91 23.40 30.48
CA VAL A 106 3.15 23.38 29.70
C VAL A 106 3.69 21.93 29.67
N ASN A 107 3.83 21.38 28.46
CA ASN A 107 4.39 20.05 28.16
C ASN A 107 3.60 18.83 28.65
N ARG A 108 2.31 18.94 29.00
CA ARG A 108 1.49 17.76 29.28
C ARG A 108 0.96 17.19 27.97
N VAL A 109 1.26 15.93 27.71
CA VAL A 109 0.74 15.18 26.56
C VAL A 109 -0.54 14.47 27.00
N THR A 110 -1.55 14.47 26.13
CA THR A 110 -2.77 13.67 26.27
C THR A 110 -2.63 12.42 25.41
N GLU A 111 -2.61 11.25 26.02
CA GLU A 111 -2.67 9.99 25.28
C GLU A 111 -4.06 9.85 24.67
N TYR A 112 -4.15 9.70 23.36
CA TYR A 112 -5.43 9.59 22.68
C TYR A 112 -5.57 8.28 21.93
N PHE A 113 -6.32 7.37 22.53
CA PHE A 113 -6.69 6.06 21.98
C PHE A 113 -7.85 6.22 21.03
N CYS A 114 -7.52 6.61 19.80
CA CYS A 114 -8.46 6.91 18.75
C CYS A 114 -8.96 5.64 18.03
N LYS A 115 -8.10 4.63 17.82
CA LYS A 115 -8.30 3.49 16.90
C LYS A 115 -9.13 3.87 15.66
N ALA A 116 -10.31 3.26 15.51
CA ALA A 116 -11.24 3.49 14.39
C ALA A 116 -12.21 4.67 14.57
N TYR A 117 -12.09 5.46 15.65
CA TYR A 117 -13.04 6.51 16.02
C TYR A 117 -12.55 7.91 15.67
N GLY A 118 -11.34 8.27 16.11
CA GLY A 118 -10.64 9.44 15.57
C GLY A 118 -11.23 10.83 15.88
N ILE A 119 -10.75 11.83 15.12
CA ILE A 119 -11.04 13.26 15.32
C ILE A 119 -11.92 13.80 14.17
N SER A 120 -13.02 14.48 14.52
CA SER A 120 -13.89 15.21 13.58
C SER A 120 -13.91 16.70 13.96
N ILE A 121 -13.53 17.60 13.04
CA ILE A 121 -13.58 19.05 13.21
C ILE A 121 -14.31 19.63 12.00
N VAL A 122 -15.61 19.86 12.12
CA VAL A 122 -16.47 20.09 10.96
C VAL A 122 -17.32 21.36 11.13
N ASN A 123 -17.38 22.18 10.07
CA ASN A 123 -18.25 23.36 9.99
C ASN A 123 -18.05 24.41 11.11
N ASN A 124 -16.85 24.55 11.67
CA ASN A 124 -16.58 25.58 12.68
C ASN A 124 -16.20 26.89 11.98
N SER A 125 -17.19 27.77 11.82
CA SER A 125 -17.10 28.97 10.96
C SER A 125 -16.06 30.01 11.40
N GLN A 126 -15.69 30.02 12.69
CA GLN A 126 -14.73 30.97 13.27
C GLN A 126 -13.39 30.33 13.65
N LEU A 127 -13.23 29.01 13.45
CA LEU A 127 -12.06 28.29 13.90
C LEU A 127 -10.83 28.64 13.05
N THR A 128 -9.80 29.17 13.70
CA THR A 128 -8.53 29.56 13.07
C THR A 128 -7.33 28.74 13.57
N ASP A 129 -7.44 28.14 14.76
CA ASP A 129 -6.30 27.46 15.40
C ASP A 129 -6.67 26.12 16.06
N VAL A 130 -5.98 25.07 15.64
CA VAL A 130 -6.06 23.70 16.20
C VAL A 130 -4.70 23.21 16.69
N SER A 131 -3.76 24.13 16.93
CA SER A 131 -2.38 23.81 17.32
C SER A 131 -2.28 23.00 18.61
N SER A 132 -3.30 23.03 19.47
CA SER A 132 -3.40 22.21 20.67
C SER A 132 -3.46 20.71 20.39
N LEU A 133 -3.91 20.28 19.21
CA LEU A 133 -3.90 18.87 18.81
C LEU A 133 -2.48 18.28 18.76
N ARG A 134 -1.43 19.12 18.66
CA ARG A 134 -0.03 18.66 18.71
C ARG A 134 0.36 17.99 20.03
N TYR A 135 -0.45 18.20 21.07
CA TYR A 135 -0.22 17.62 22.39
C TYR A 135 -0.97 16.31 22.58
N PHE A 136 -1.67 15.82 21.55
CA PHE A 136 -2.28 14.50 21.55
C PHE A 136 -1.26 13.50 21.03
N ASN A 137 -0.90 12.53 21.86
CA ASN A 137 -0.14 11.36 21.42
C ASN A 137 -1.12 10.28 20.95
N LEU A 138 -1.14 10.02 19.65
CA LEU A 138 -2.19 9.25 19.00
C LEU A 138 -1.87 7.75 19.05
N ASN A 139 -2.69 6.99 19.77
CA ASN A 139 -2.67 5.53 19.79
C ASN A 139 -3.64 5.02 18.70
N THR A 140 -3.05 4.72 17.55
CA THR A 140 -3.73 4.45 16.28
C THR A 140 -4.32 3.05 16.18
N ASP A 141 -5.05 2.78 15.10
CA ASP A 141 -5.42 1.41 14.73
C ASP A 141 -4.18 0.53 14.50
N GLU A 142 -4.26 -0.74 14.89
CA GLU A 142 -3.12 -1.66 14.87
C GLU A 142 -2.71 -2.08 13.46
N TYR A 143 -3.66 -2.09 12.52
CA TYR A 143 -3.44 -2.56 11.16
C TYR A 143 -3.02 -1.44 10.23
N THR A 144 -3.74 -0.33 10.25
CA THR A 144 -3.49 0.83 9.39
C THR A 144 -2.41 1.74 9.93
N LYS A 145 -2.14 1.72 11.25
CA LYS A 145 -1.25 2.65 11.95
C LYS A 145 -1.69 4.12 11.84
N GLU A 146 -3.00 4.35 11.66
CA GLU A 146 -3.61 5.68 11.57
C GLU A 146 -4.83 5.82 12.49
N CYS A 147 -5.25 7.07 12.74
CA CYS A 147 -6.59 7.38 13.23
C CYS A 147 -7.40 8.01 12.09
N PRO A 148 -8.71 7.77 12.00
CA PRO A 148 -9.58 8.60 11.18
C PRO A 148 -9.49 10.06 11.63
N VAL A 149 -9.19 10.98 10.70
CA VAL A 149 -9.20 12.42 10.98
C VAL A 149 -9.95 13.12 9.87
N ARG A 150 -10.95 13.90 10.26
CA ARG A 150 -11.78 14.67 9.35
C ARG A 150 -11.78 16.13 9.78
N VAL A 151 -11.30 17.02 8.93
CA VAL A 151 -11.33 18.47 9.17
C VAL A 151 -11.93 19.13 7.94
N GLU A 152 -13.20 19.50 8.06
CA GLU A 152 -13.95 19.95 6.89
C GLU A 152 -14.73 21.24 7.13
N ASN A 153 -14.77 22.09 6.10
CA ASN A 153 -15.57 23.30 6.06
C ASN A 153 -15.29 24.30 7.20
N ASN A 154 -14.07 24.34 7.74
CA ASN A 154 -13.64 25.35 8.69
C ASN A 154 -13.01 26.51 7.91
N LYS A 155 -13.84 27.45 7.44
CA LYS A 155 -13.49 28.44 6.40
C LYS A 155 -12.34 29.40 6.74
N GLN A 156 -11.95 29.48 8.02
CA GLN A 156 -10.85 30.33 8.49
C GLN A 156 -9.61 29.52 8.93
N LEU A 157 -9.67 28.19 8.84
CA LEU A 157 -8.60 27.31 9.31
C LEU A 157 -7.59 26.99 8.21
N ASP A 158 -6.32 27.34 8.43
CA ASP A 158 -5.20 26.87 7.61
C ASP A 158 -4.82 25.44 8.07
N ALA A 159 -5.49 24.42 7.49
CA ALA A 159 -5.28 23.04 7.88
C ALA A 159 -3.95 22.47 7.36
N GLU A 160 -3.45 22.98 6.22
CA GLU A 160 -2.14 22.65 5.63
C GLU A 160 -1.03 22.75 6.68
N LYS A 161 -0.85 23.96 7.25
CA LYS A 161 0.23 24.24 8.21
C LYS A 161 0.00 23.60 9.58
N LEU A 162 -1.26 23.53 10.02
CA LEU A 162 -1.59 23.15 11.39
C LEU A 162 -1.77 21.64 11.58
N ILE A 163 -2.08 20.91 10.50
CA ILE A 163 -2.35 19.47 10.53
C ILE A 163 -1.43 18.76 9.54
N CYS A 164 -1.53 19.08 8.26
CA CYS A 164 -0.96 18.28 7.17
C CYS A 164 0.56 18.19 7.20
N ASP A 165 1.24 19.30 7.53
CA ASP A 165 2.70 19.35 7.57
C ASP A 165 3.32 18.71 8.84
N ARG A 166 2.48 18.25 9.77
CA ARG A 166 2.92 17.79 11.09
C ARG A 166 2.89 16.27 11.19
N ASN A 167 3.92 15.70 11.81
CA ASN A 167 3.87 14.32 12.25
C ASN A 167 2.87 14.15 13.42
N PRO A 168 2.12 13.03 13.50
CA PRO A 168 2.13 11.91 12.56
C PRO A 168 1.24 12.11 11.31
N PHE A 169 0.36 13.14 11.29
CA PHE A 169 -0.63 13.36 10.23
C PHE A 169 -0.03 13.43 8.81
N ARG A 170 1.16 14.03 8.64
CA ARG A 170 1.88 14.09 7.36
C ARG A 170 2.09 12.71 6.72
N ALA A 171 2.22 11.66 7.53
CA ALA A 171 2.45 10.30 7.04
C ALA A 171 1.14 9.53 6.78
N TRP A 172 -0.03 10.10 7.11
CA TRP A 172 -1.31 9.42 7.05
C TRP A 172 -2.00 9.57 5.69
N PHE A 173 -2.77 8.56 5.33
CA PHE A 173 -3.51 8.44 4.06
C PHE A 173 -5.03 8.54 4.23
N THR A 174 -5.53 8.35 5.46
CA THR A 174 -6.97 8.40 5.78
C THR A 174 -7.46 9.80 6.17
N LEU A 175 -6.60 10.83 6.09
CA LEU A 175 -6.98 12.21 6.37
C LEU A 175 -8.04 12.71 5.38
N LYS A 176 -9.15 13.24 5.92
CA LYS A 176 -10.20 13.92 5.15
C LYS A 176 -10.19 15.40 5.47
N ILE A 177 -9.38 16.16 4.76
CA ILE A 177 -9.21 17.60 4.97
C ILE A 177 -9.76 18.32 3.74
N SER A 178 -10.90 19.01 3.89
CA SER A 178 -11.50 19.67 2.73
C SER A 178 -12.37 20.88 3.04
N GLY A 179 -12.30 21.90 2.17
CA GLY A 179 -13.16 23.07 2.26
C GLY A 179 -12.78 24.03 3.39
N ASN A 180 -11.56 23.94 3.92
CA ASN A 180 -11.00 24.88 4.90
C ASN A 180 -10.38 26.10 4.19
N LEU A 181 -9.70 27.01 4.92
CA LEU A 181 -8.96 28.11 4.29
C LEU A 181 -7.82 27.57 3.40
N LYS A 182 -7.16 26.51 3.87
CA LYS A 182 -6.21 25.69 3.11
C LYS A 182 -6.33 24.23 3.52
N ASP A 183 -6.18 23.33 2.57
CA ASP A 183 -6.26 21.87 2.73
C ASP A 183 -4.90 21.20 2.43
N CYS A 184 -4.71 19.91 2.78
CA CYS A 184 -3.41 19.23 2.64
C CYS A 184 -2.96 19.00 1.19
N GLU A 185 -3.88 18.45 0.40
CA GLU A 185 -3.61 17.85 -0.90
C GLU A 185 -4.86 17.98 -1.77
N CYS A 186 -4.68 17.93 -3.07
CA CYS A 186 -5.82 17.85 -3.97
C CYS A 186 -6.45 16.45 -3.91
N SER A 187 -7.76 16.35 -3.70
CA SER A 187 -8.46 15.06 -3.83
C SER A 187 -8.59 14.67 -5.30
N GLY A 188 -7.99 13.55 -5.71
CA GLY A 188 -7.98 13.07 -7.09
C GLY A 188 -9.38 12.90 -7.68
N GLY A 189 -10.32 12.36 -6.90
CA GLY A 189 -11.72 12.24 -7.30
C GLY A 189 -12.46 13.57 -7.45
N ARG A 190 -12.06 14.62 -6.71
CA ARG A 190 -12.64 15.99 -6.84
C ARG A 190 -11.96 16.80 -7.95
N VAL A 191 -10.72 16.50 -8.33
CA VAL A 191 -10.02 17.22 -9.42
C VAL A 191 -10.78 17.09 -10.75
N ILE A 192 -11.45 15.95 -10.97
CA ILE A 192 -12.25 15.70 -12.18
C ILE A 192 -13.64 16.38 -12.13
N GLY A 193 -14.12 16.72 -10.93
CA GLY A 193 -15.45 17.28 -10.69
C GLY A 193 -15.41 18.59 -9.90
N TYR A 194 -15.45 19.71 -10.63
CA TYR A 194 -15.66 21.09 -10.11
C TYR A 194 -14.83 21.48 -8.88
N LEU A 195 -13.64 22.06 -9.12
CA LEU A 195 -13.07 23.25 -8.42
C LEU A 195 -11.68 23.58 -8.99
N LEU A 196 -11.61 23.94 -10.28
CA LEU A 196 -10.36 24.34 -10.96
C LEU A 196 -10.02 25.82 -10.79
N ARG A 197 -10.14 26.34 -9.57
CA ARG A 197 -9.32 27.50 -9.16
C ARG A 197 -8.16 27.06 -8.27
N ASP A 198 -8.33 25.99 -7.49
CA ASP A 198 -7.33 25.59 -6.49
C ASP A 198 -6.40 24.47 -6.99
N ALA A 199 -6.84 23.65 -7.96
CA ALA A 199 -6.08 22.47 -8.39
C ALA A 199 -4.83 22.75 -9.25
N LYS A 200 -4.64 23.97 -9.78
CA LYS A 200 -3.42 24.29 -10.57
C LYS A 200 -2.14 24.28 -9.73
N VAL A 201 -2.25 24.29 -8.40
CA VAL A 201 -1.14 24.50 -7.47
C VAL A 201 -0.72 23.20 -6.76
N CYS A 202 -1.45 22.11 -6.94
CA CYS A 202 -1.21 20.90 -6.16
C CYS A 202 -0.03 20.08 -6.70
N GLY A 203 1.05 20.03 -5.90
CA GLY A 203 2.15 19.09 -6.11
C GLY A 203 1.82 17.65 -5.66
N ALA A 204 0.76 17.45 -4.88
CA ALA A 204 0.32 16.14 -4.41
C ALA A 204 -1.18 15.93 -4.59
N VAL A 205 -1.56 14.71 -4.98
CA VAL A 205 -2.95 14.27 -5.19
C VAL A 205 -3.24 13.03 -4.36
N SER A 206 -4.30 13.06 -3.55
CA SER A 206 -4.72 11.89 -2.77
C SER A 206 -5.82 11.10 -3.47
N ASN A 207 -5.74 9.76 -3.42
CA ASN A 207 -6.73 8.80 -3.91
C ASN A 207 -7.18 9.12 -5.35
N LEU A 208 -6.26 8.96 -6.30
CA LEU A 208 -6.51 9.17 -7.71
C LEU A 208 -7.53 8.13 -8.20
N ASN A 209 -8.63 8.60 -8.77
CA ASN A 209 -9.63 7.75 -9.40
C ASN A 209 -10.09 8.40 -10.71
N LEU A 210 -9.59 7.87 -11.82
CA LEU A 210 -10.01 8.28 -13.16
C LEU A 210 -10.94 7.19 -13.72
N THR A 211 -12.24 7.46 -13.69
CA THR A 211 -13.24 6.55 -14.26
C THR A 211 -14.00 7.27 -15.38
N ASN A 212 -14.13 6.64 -16.56
CA ASN A 212 -14.85 7.21 -17.71
C ASN A 212 -14.29 8.56 -18.24
N VAL A 213 -12.97 8.75 -18.15
CA VAL A 213 -12.28 9.97 -18.63
C VAL A 213 -11.81 9.79 -20.07
N ALA A 214 -11.88 10.86 -20.88
CA ALA A 214 -11.35 10.88 -22.24
C ALA A 214 -9.96 11.56 -22.29
N ASP A 215 -9.11 11.17 -23.24
CA ASP A 215 -7.74 11.69 -23.40
C ASP A 215 -7.68 13.20 -23.67
N THR A 216 -8.69 13.72 -24.37
CA THR A 216 -8.83 15.16 -24.64
C THR A 216 -9.52 15.94 -23.52
N SER A 217 -9.75 15.31 -22.36
CA SER A 217 -10.48 15.95 -21.28
C SER A 217 -9.63 17.05 -20.64
N TYR A 218 -10.11 18.28 -20.73
CA TYR A 218 -9.60 19.43 -19.96
C TYR A 218 -9.55 19.16 -18.44
N GLN A 219 -10.24 18.11 -17.97
CA GLN A 219 -10.21 17.63 -16.59
C GLN A 219 -8.84 17.09 -16.15
N LEU A 220 -7.96 16.70 -17.09
CA LEU A 220 -6.63 16.14 -16.78
C LEU A 220 -5.53 17.20 -16.67
N ILE A 221 -5.71 18.38 -17.28
CA ILE A 221 -4.75 19.50 -17.22
C ILE A 221 -4.25 19.81 -15.79
N PRO A 222 -5.10 19.82 -14.75
CA PRO A 222 -4.66 20.13 -13.38
C PRO A 222 -3.68 19.09 -12.82
N LEU A 223 -3.71 17.86 -13.32
CA LEU A 223 -2.82 16.78 -12.89
C LEU A 223 -1.38 16.95 -13.42
N GLY A 224 -1.16 17.85 -14.37
CA GLY A 224 0.15 18.09 -14.98
C GLY A 224 1.24 18.58 -14.02
N ASN A 225 0.87 19.12 -12.85
CA ASN A 225 1.79 19.56 -11.80
C ASN A 225 1.92 18.55 -10.65
N THR A 226 1.27 17.39 -10.75
CA THR A 226 1.31 16.35 -9.70
C THR A 226 2.70 15.72 -9.66
N ILE A 227 3.40 15.89 -8.54
CA ILE A 227 4.69 15.27 -8.24
C ILE A 227 4.46 13.94 -7.50
N HIS A 228 3.47 13.88 -6.62
CA HIS A 228 3.16 12.71 -5.81
C HIS A 228 1.68 12.32 -5.90
N VAL A 229 1.38 11.04 -6.08
CA VAL A 229 0.06 10.48 -5.77
C VAL A 229 0.12 9.71 -4.47
N ARG A 230 -0.83 9.96 -3.57
CA ARG A 230 -0.92 9.32 -2.26
C ARG A 230 -2.22 8.53 -2.11
N GLY A 231 -2.14 7.30 -1.64
CA GLY A 231 -3.29 6.41 -1.45
C GLY A 231 -3.58 5.59 -2.69
N ASP A 232 -4.86 5.46 -3.04
CA ASP A 232 -5.28 4.60 -4.15
C ASP A 232 -4.98 5.24 -5.50
N PHE A 233 -4.52 4.43 -6.47
CA PHE A 233 -4.31 4.83 -7.86
C PHE A 233 -5.17 3.94 -8.76
N GLU A 234 -6.34 4.45 -9.14
CA GLU A 234 -7.35 3.74 -9.92
C GLU A 234 -7.56 4.45 -11.27
N ILE A 235 -7.40 3.72 -12.37
CA ILE A 235 -7.72 4.22 -13.73
C ILE A 235 -8.48 3.14 -14.47
N GLN A 236 -9.74 3.41 -14.79
CA GLN A 236 -10.57 2.43 -15.47
C GLN A 236 -11.58 3.01 -16.44
N ARG A 237 -11.93 2.22 -17.46
CA ARG A 237 -12.98 2.55 -18.44
C ARG A 237 -12.73 3.92 -19.10
N THR A 238 -11.47 4.24 -19.37
CA THR A 238 -11.06 5.51 -20.00
C THR A 238 -10.69 5.30 -21.46
N ASN A 239 -10.66 6.40 -22.23
CA ASN A 239 -10.14 6.40 -23.60
C ASN A 239 -8.68 6.86 -23.68
N LEU A 240 -7.96 6.85 -22.56
CA LEU A 240 -6.56 7.29 -22.46
C LEU A 240 -5.65 6.35 -23.24
N THR A 241 -4.71 6.90 -24.01
CA THR A 241 -3.69 6.10 -24.71
C THR A 241 -2.48 5.79 -23.82
N ASN A 242 -2.22 6.64 -22.83
CA ASN A 242 -1.16 6.54 -21.83
C ASN A 242 -1.41 7.51 -20.67
N LEU A 243 -0.45 7.64 -19.75
CA LEU A 243 -0.50 8.53 -18.58
C LEU A 243 0.44 9.73 -18.67
N ALA A 244 0.87 10.13 -19.86
CA ALA A 244 1.84 11.22 -20.06
C ALA A 244 1.33 12.60 -19.63
N PHE A 245 0.04 12.74 -19.31
CA PHE A 245 -0.52 13.92 -18.63
C PHE A 245 0.02 14.10 -17.20
N PHE A 246 0.79 13.14 -16.68
CA PHE A 246 1.64 13.25 -15.50
C PHE A 246 3.13 13.43 -15.89
N PRO A 247 3.54 14.58 -16.44
CA PRO A 247 4.90 14.75 -16.98
C PRO A 247 5.99 14.72 -15.91
N ILE A 248 5.64 14.98 -14.65
CA ILE A 248 6.57 15.12 -13.52
C ILE A 248 6.19 14.25 -12.31
N LEU A 249 5.28 13.28 -12.47
CA LEU A 249 4.93 12.38 -11.36
C LEU A 249 6.15 11.53 -11.00
N GLU A 250 6.66 11.71 -9.78
CA GLU A 250 7.86 11.04 -9.28
C GLU A 250 7.54 9.82 -8.42
N SER A 251 6.41 9.84 -7.70
CA SER A 251 6.07 8.75 -6.77
C SER A 251 4.58 8.46 -6.65
N VAL A 252 4.26 7.18 -6.49
CA VAL A 252 2.98 6.73 -5.94
C VAL A 252 3.24 6.08 -4.58
N ILE A 253 2.66 6.66 -3.54
CA ILE A 253 2.83 6.22 -2.16
C ILE A 253 1.48 5.74 -1.65
N SER A 254 1.40 4.56 -1.04
CA SER A 254 0.15 4.04 -0.51
C SER A 254 0.37 3.24 0.76
N ILE A 255 -0.71 2.68 1.31
CA ILE A 255 -0.66 1.80 2.49
C ILE A 255 -1.39 0.50 2.20
N ASN A 256 -0.66 -0.60 2.20
CA ASN A 256 -1.23 -1.94 2.16
C ASN A 256 -0.85 -2.66 3.46
N GLY A 257 0.41 -2.58 3.87
CA GLY A 257 0.93 -3.35 4.99
C GLY A 257 1.14 -4.83 4.64
N PRO A 258 1.72 -5.62 5.55
CA PRO A 258 2.29 -6.93 5.21
C PRO A 258 1.25 -8.02 4.91
N ARG A 259 0.00 -7.84 5.35
CA ARG A 259 -1.06 -8.86 5.28
C ARG A 259 -2.17 -8.53 4.27
N ASN A 260 -2.27 -7.28 3.85
CA ASN A 260 -3.31 -6.89 2.89
C ASN A 260 -2.81 -7.15 1.47
N GLN A 261 -3.75 -7.46 0.59
CA GLN A 261 -3.50 -7.70 -0.84
C GLN A 261 -4.27 -6.68 -1.68
N LYS A 262 -4.47 -5.48 -1.13
CA LYS A 262 -5.16 -4.40 -1.83
C LYS A 262 -4.31 -4.00 -3.03
N ILE A 263 -4.95 -3.91 -4.19
CA ILE A 263 -4.31 -3.37 -5.39
C ILE A 263 -4.16 -1.87 -5.17
N LEU A 264 -2.92 -1.39 -5.15
CA LEU A 264 -2.58 0.01 -4.88
C LEU A 264 -2.51 0.83 -6.17
N MET A 265 -2.06 0.20 -7.26
CA MET A 265 -2.12 0.74 -8.61
C MET A 265 -2.92 -0.20 -9.50
N ASN A 266 -4.14 0.20 -9.81
CA ASN A 266 -5.09 -0.59 -10.57
C ASN A 266 -5.44 0.15 -11.86
N ILE A 267 -4.89 -0.32 -12.97
CA ILE A 267 -5.13 0.23 -14.30
C ILE A 267 -5.79 -0.88 -15.11
N HIS A 268 -7.09 -0.74 -15.36
CA HIS A 268 -7.83 -1.79 -16.04
C HIS A 268 -8.98 -1.30 -16.91
N ASP A 269 -9.39 -2.14 -17.86
CA ASP A 269 -10.50 -1.84 -18.77
C ASP A 269 -10.31 -0.52 -19.55
N ASN A 270 -9.08 -0.25 -20.00
CA ASN A 270 -8.72 0.93 -20.79
C ASN A 270 -8.29 0.48 -22.19
N PRO A 271 -9.25 0.24 -23.11
CA PRO A 271 -8.98 -0.46 -24.37
C PRO A 271 -8.07 0.31 -25.33
N ASN A 272 -7.91 1.62 -25.16
CA ASN A 272 -7.04 2.46 -26.00
C ASN A 272 -5.62 2.62 -25.44
N MET A 273 -5.35 2.15 -24.21
CA MET A 273 -4.08 2.38 -23.55
C MET A 273 -3.02 1.45 -24.10
N THR A 274 -2.04 2.01 -24.82
CA THR A 274 -0.96 1.26 -25.50
C THR A 274 0.39 1.35 -24.77
N THR A 275 0.58 2.36 -23.91
CA THR A 275 1.79 2.50 -23.10
C THR A 275 1.44 3.05 -21.72
N LEU A 276 2.30 2.84 -20.72
CA LEU A 276 2.09 3.42 -19.39
C LEU A 276 2.37 4.93 -19.40
N GLY A 277 3.56 5.36 -19.84
CA GLY A 277 3.85 6.77 -20.13
C GLY A 277 4.06 7.62 -18.88
N LEU A 278 4.81 7.12 -17.89
CA LEU A 278 5.14 7.83 -16.65
C LEU A 278 6.65 8.13 -16.57
N PRO A 279 7.17 9.12 -17.33
CA PRO A 279 8.61 9.27 -17.60
C PRO A 279 9.46 9.68 -16.40
N LYS A 280 8.85 10.17 -15.31
CA LYS A 280 9.55 10.60 -14.10
C LYS A 280 9.27 9.73 -12.89
N LEU A 281 8.46 8.69 -13.03
CA LEU A 281 8.11 7.82 -11.92
C LEU A 281 9.34 7.01 -11.50
N ASN A 282 9.75 7.18 -10.24
CA ASN A 282 10.93 6.52 -9.67
C ASN A 282 10.61 5.73 -8.39
N PHE A 283 9.42 5.94 -7.80
CA PHE A 283 9.05 5.31 -6.54
C PHE A 283 7.61 4.80 -6.54
N LEU A 284 7.48 3.53 -6.15
CA LEU A 284 6.22 2.86 -5.86
C LEU A 284 6.36 2.25 -4.47
N TYR A 285 5.80 2.90 -3.46
CA TYR A 285 6.12 2.60 -2.07
C TYR A 285 4.88 2.35 -1.22
N ASP A 286 4.94 1.28 -0.43
CA ASP A 286 4.01 1.04 0.68
C ASP A 286 4.62 1.62 1.96
N ASN A 287 3.94 2.59 2.56
CA ASN A 287 4.44 3.33 3.72
C ASN A 287 4.41 2.52 5.03
N LEU A 288 3.89 1.28 5.01
CA LEU A 288 3.94 0.37 6.14
C LEU A 288 5.11 -0.62 6.02
N ALA A 289 5.86 -0.79 7.10
CA ALA A 289 6.98 -1.72 7.15
C ALA A 289 6.55 -3.16 6.80
N GLY A 290 7.30 -3.80 5.89
CA GLY A 290 6.96 -5.12 5.35
C GLY A 290 5.77 -5.13 4.39
N GLY A 291 5.23 -3.95 4.07
CA GLY A 291 4.20 -3.75 3.08
C GLY A 291 4.65 -4.07 1.66
N GLN A 292 3.67 -4.28 0.78
CA GLN A 292 3.91 -4.73 -0.59
C GLN A 292 3.10 -3.86 -1.55
N PHE A 293 3.80 -3.27 -2.51
CA PHE A 293 3.15 -2.52 -3.58
C PHE A 293 2.55 -3.48 -4.60
N VAL A 294 1.22 -3.59 -4.62
CA VAL A 294 0.48 -4.46 -5.52
C VAL A 294 -0.07 -3.65 -6.69
N ALA A 295 0.26 -4.06 -7.90
CA ALA A 295 -0.21 -3.47 -9.14
C ALA A 295 -1.09 -4.45 -9.93
N ASN A 296 -1.97 -3.92 -10.78
CA ASN A 296 -2.82 -4.68 -11.69
C ASN A 296 -2.94 -3.95 -13.02
N PHE A 297 -2.42 -4.55 -14.09
CA PHE A 297 -2.58 -4.09 -15.46
C PHE A 297 -3.38 -5.15 -16.22
N GLU A 298 -4.66 -4.86 -16.48
CA GLU A 298 -5.63 -5.85 -16.94
C GLU A 298 -6.56 -5.24 -17.99
N ASN A 299 -6.96 -5.99 -19.02
CA ASN A 299 -7.89 -5.51 -20.06
C ASN A 299 -7.51 -4.14 -20.67
N LEU A 300 -6.22 -3.95 -21.00
CA LEU A 300 -5.70 -2.78 -21.72
C LEU A 300 -5.74 -3.04 -23.24
N HIS A 301 -5.17 -2.14 -24.06
CA HIS A 301 -5.04 -2.42 -25.49
C HIS A 301 -4.22 -3.72 -25.71
N PRO A 302 -4.52 -4.55 -26.73
CA PRO A 302 -3.74 -5.77 -27.02
C PRO A 302 -2.23 -5.52 -27.22
N ASP A 303 -1.90 -4.34 -27.76
CA ASP A 303 -0.51 -3.88 -27.95
C ASP A 303 0.04 -3.09 -26.75
N PHE A 304 -0.61 -3.15 -25.58
CA PHE A 304 -0.11 -2.48 -24.39
C PHE A 304 1.28 -3.01 -24.02
N CYS A 305 2.24 -2.09 -23.92
CA CYS A 305 3.61 -2.42 -23.64
C CYS A 305 4.19 -1.58 -22.50
N VAL A 306 5.18 -2.16 -21.81
CA VAL A 306 6.02 -1.48 -20.82
C VAL A 306 7.46 -1.41 -21.33
N THR A 307 8.13 -0.30 -21.06
CA THR A 307 9.54 -0.12 -21.38
C THR A 307 10.43 -0.94 -20.45
N TYR A 308 11.72 -1.12 -20.81
CA TYR A 308 12.68 -1.80 -19.92
C TYR A 308 12.92 -0.97 -18.65
N GLY A 309 12.97 0.36 -18.75
CA GLY A 309 13.02 1.26 -17.60
C GLY A 309 11.83 1.12 -16.65
N GLU A 310 10.60 1.09 -17.17
CA GLU A 310 9.40 0.88 -16.34
C GLU A 310 9.40 -0.50 -15.67
N MET A 311 9.75 -1.56 -16.40
CA MET A 311 9.88 -2.89 -15.79
C MET A 311 11.02 -2.96 -14.77
N PHE A 312 12.14 -2.30 -15.04
CA PHE A 312 13.27 -2.24 -14.12
C PHE A 312 12.87 -1.57 -12.80
N LEU A 313 12.10 -0.49 -12.85
CA LEU A 313 11.53 0.13 -11.66
C LEU A 313 10.70 -0.88 -10.86
N PHE A 314 9.82 -1.64 -11.52
CA PHE A 314 9.00 -2.66 -10.86
C PHE A 314 9.83 -3.78 -10.23
N MET A 315 10.87 -4.25 -10.93
CA MET A 315 11.80 -5.26 -10.42
C MET A 315 12.59 -4.72 -9.22
N HIS A 316 13.13 -3.50 -9.33
CA HIS A 316 13.96 -2.86 -8.30
C HIS A 316 13.16 -2.54 -7.03
N GLN A 317 11.92 -2.10 -7.17
CA GLN A 317 10.99 -1.80 -6.07
C GLN A 317 10.22 -3.04 -5.59
N ASN A 318 10.51 -4.22 -6.14
CA ASN A 318 9.83 -5.48 -5.82
C ASN A 318 8.30 -5.38 -5.89
N VAL A 319 7.78 -4.75 -6.94
CA VAL A 319 6.33 -4.61 -7.20
C VAL A 319 5.75 -5.99 -7.50
N TYR A 320 4.62 -6.29 -6.85
CA TYR A 320 3.86 -7.49 -7.10
C TYR A 320 2.73 -7.20 -8.09
N PHE A 321 2.64 -7.99 -9.16
CA PHE A 321 1.51 -7.92 -10.08
C PHE A 321 0.48 -9.01 -9.78
N LYS A 322 -0.78 -8.58 -9.64
CA LYS A 322 -1.95 -9.47 -9.67
C LYS A 322 -2.19 -9.99 -11.08
N ASN A 323 -2.32 -9.08 -12.04
CA ASN A 323 -2.28 -9.35 -13.47
C ASN A 323 -1.30 -8.37 -14.13
N LEU A 324 -0.60 -8.84 -15.16
CA LEU A 324 0.30 -8.05 -16.00
C LEU A 324 0.05 -8.38 -17.47
N HIS A 325 -0.98 -7.78 -18.05
CA HIS A 325 -1.30 -7.94 -19.47
C HIS A 325 -0.51 -6.94 -20.31
N ALA A 326 0.79 -7.20 -20.45
CA ALA A 326 1.71 -6.33 -21.20
C ALA A 326 2.68 -7.15 -22.06
N THR A 327 3.37 -6.45 -22.95
CA THR A 327 4.62 -6.89 -23.61
C THR A 327 5.74 -5.86 -23.34
N TYR A 328 6.96 -6.11 -23.82
CA TYR A 328 7.96 -5.03 -23.88
C TYR A 328 7.73 -4.17 -25.11
N CYS A 329 7.89 -2.86 -24.99
CA CYS A 329 7.71 -1.97 -26.13
C CYS A 329 8.73 -2.25 -27.24
N GLU A 330 8.26 -2.38 -28.48
CA GLU A 330 9.10 -2.51 -29.66
C GLU A 330 9.65 -1.12 -30.03
N GLY A 331 10.97 -0.97 -30.06
CA GLY A 331 11.66 0.29 -30.32
C GLY A 331 13.17 0.11 -30.27
N GLU A 332 13.91 1.23 -30.25
CA GLU A 332 15.35 1.16 -29.99
C GLU A 332 15.56 0.54 -28.60
N LYS A 333 16.18 -0.64 -28.58
CA LYS A 333 16.49 -1.36 -27.36
C LYS A 333 17.28 -0.45 -26.41
N GLU A 334 16.68 -0.11 -25.28
CA GLU A 334 17.32 0.66 -24.22
C GLU A 334 18.66 0.02 -23.88
N GLN A 335 19.75 0.80 -23.97
CA GLN A 335 21.08 0.29 -23.64
C GLN A 335 21.32 0.32 -22.13
N PHE A 336 20.54 1.12 -21.40
CA PHE A 336 20.70 1.33 -19.98
C PHE A 336 19.36 1.42 -19.28
N VAL A 337 19.32 0.91 -18.05
CA VAL A 337 18.28 1.19 -17.06
C VAL A 337 18.93 1.83 -15.85
N GLU A 338 18.19 2.68 -15.14
CA GLU A 338 18.75 3.41 -14.00
C GLU A 338 17.80 3.43 -12.82
N THR A 339 18.40 3.49 -11.65
CA THR A 339 17.78 3.95 -10.41
C THR A 339 18.20 5.40 -10.19
N LEU A 340 17.75 6.02 -9.10
CA LEU A 340 18.25 7.36 -8.73
C LEU A 340 19.75 7.41 -8.41
N LEU A 341 20.37 6.27 -8.07
CA LEU A 341 21.76 6.22 -7.60
C LEU A 341 22.70 5.56 -8.60
N GLU A 342 22.19 4.67 -9.44
CA GLU A 342 23.00 3.74 -10.23
C GLU A 342 22.40 3.57 -11.62
N LYS A 343 23.27 3.58 -12.63
CA LYS A 343 22.95 3.30 -14.02
C LYS A 343 23.57 1.97 -14.43
N TYR A 344 22.78 1.11 -15.04
CA TYR A 344 23.14 -0.25 -15.41
C TYR A 344 23.05 -0.43 -16.93
N GLU A 345 24.11 -0.98 -17.53
CA GLU A 345 24.07 -1.45 -18.91
C GLU A 345 23.23 -2.73 -19.00
N ILE A 346 22.34 -2.82 -20.00
CA ILE A 346 21.61 -4.05 -20.29
C ILE A 346 22.49 -4.95 -21.16
N CYS A 347 22.91 -6.09 -20.64
CA CYS A 347 23.60 -7.09 -21.45
C CYS A 347 22.59 -7.96 -22.21
N TRP A 348 22.61 -7.90 -23.53
CA TRP A 348 21.64 -8.58 -24.40
C TRP A 348 22.10 -10.00 -24.77
N LEU A 349 21.32 -10.99 -24.37
CA LEU A 349 21.35 -12.33 -24.96
C LEU A 349 20.52 -12.31 -26.25
N THR A 350 21.13 -12.79 -27.32
CA THR A 350 20.53 -12.85 -28.66
C THR A 350 20.88 -14.17 -29.33
N THR A 351 20.44 -14.38 -30.56
CA THR A 351 20.86 -15.55 -31.35
C THR A 351 22.36 -15.58 -31.62
N THR A 352 23.04 -14.42 -31.62
CA THR A 352 24.49 -14.32 -31.82
C THR A 352 25.27 -14.13 -30.51
N THR A 353 24.62 -13.60 -29.47
CA THR A 353 25.23 -13.35 -28.17
C THR A 353 24.78 -14.41 -27.17
N THR A 354 25.60 -15.43 -26.99
CA THR A 354 25.42 -16.51 -25.99
C THR A 354 26.21 -16.21 -24.72
N LEU A 355 26.11 -17.08 -23.70
CA LEU A 355 26.87 -16.94 -22.45
C LEU A 355 28.39 -16.88 -22.70
N LYS A 356 28.88 -17.63 -23.69
CA LYS A 356 30.28 -17.60 -24.15
C LYS A 356 30.75 -16.21 -24.59
N THR A 357 29.91 -15.48 -25.31
CA THR A 357 30.24 -14.14 -25.85
C THR A 357 29.75 -12.98 -24.97
N LEU A 358 28.92 -13.27 -23.97
CA LEU A 358 28.43 -12.27 -23.03
C LEU A 358 29.60 -11.58 -22.31
N LYS A 359 29.49 -10.27 -22.09
CA LYS A 359 30.43 -9.51 -21.26
C LYS A 359 30.41 -10.06 -19.82
N SER A 360 31.57 -10.07 -19.15
CA SER A 360 31.64 -10.44 -17.73
C SER A 360 31.01 -9.36 -16.84
N ASN A 361 30.54 -9.75 -15.65
CA ASN A 361 30.01 -8.85 -14.61
C ASN A 361 28.74 -8.08 -15.00
N CYS A 362 27.90 -8.64 -15.88
CA CYS A 362 26.61 -8.06 -16.22
C CYS A 362 25.65 -8.14 -15.03
N THR A 363 25.24 -6.99 -14.49
CA THR A 363 24.23 -6.91 -13.42
C THR A 363 22.80 -7.06 -13.92
N VAL A 364 22.54 -6.59 -15.14
CA VAL A 364 21.25 -6.66 -15.81
C VAL A 364 21.44 -7.42 -17.12
N ILE A 365 20.64 -8.48 -17.33
CA ILE A 365 20.63 -9.24 -18.58
C ILE A 365 19.22 -9.20 -19.17
N SER A 366 19.11 -9.05 -20.48
CA SER A 366 17.86 -9.25 -21.21
C SER A 366 17.99 -10.38 -22.23
N GLY A 367 16.98 -11.24 -22.28
CA GLY A 367 16.91 -12.46 -23.08
C GLY A 367 16.88 -13.70 -22.21
N ASP A 368 16.38 -14.81 -22.76
CA ASP A 368 16.27 -16.08 -22.02
C ASP A 368 17.66 -16.68 -21.77
N LEU A 369 18.00 -16.85 -20.50
CA LEU A 369 19.27 -17.40 -20.06
C LEU A 369 19.26 -18.92 -20.18
N LYS A 370 19.98 -19.45 -21.17
CA LYS A 370 20.15 -20.89 -21.38
C LYS A 370 21.57 -21.29 -20.94
N ILE A 371 21.66 -22.29 -20.08
CA ILE A 371 22.89 -22.92 -19.62
C ILE A 371 22.79 -24.39 -20.00
N GLU A 372 23.47 -24.75 -21.09
CA GLU A 372 23.47 -26.10 -21.62
C GLU A 372 24.85 -26.76 -21.50
N SER A 373 24.98 -28.00 -21.97
CA SER A 373 26.28 -28.67 -22.03
C SER A 373 27.28 -27.87 -22.85
N GLY A 374 28.45 -27.59 -22.29
CA GLY A 374 29.50 -26.74 -22.85
C GLY A 374 29.50 -25.30 -22.30
N ASP A 375 28.40 -24.82 -21.71
CA ASP A 375 28.33 -23.47 -21.14
C ASP A 375 28.96 -23.37 -19.74
N GLU A 376 29.35 -24.50 -19.16
CA GLU A 376 29.76 -24.59 -17.76
C GLU A 376 30.95 -23.70 -17.41
N GLU A 377 31.88 -23.54 -18.34
CA GLU A 377 33.08 -22.71 -18.18
C GLU A 377 32.77 -21.20 -18.14
N TYR A 378 31.63 -20.75 -18.67
CA TYR A 378 31.28 -19.33 -18.81
C TYR A 378 30.34 -18.82 -17.71
N VAL A 379 29.86 -19.72 -16.86
CA VAL A 379 28.91 -19.42 -15.78
C VAL A 379 29.38 -18.35 -14.81
N SER A 380 30.68 -18.22 -14.59
CA SER A 380 31.27 -17.19 -13.73
C SER A 380 30.87 -15.77 -14.15
N LYS A 381 30.51 -15.55 -15.42
CA LYS A 381 30.03 -14.26 -15.92
C LYS A 381 28.69 -13.81 -15.30
N LEU A 382 27.93 -14.76 -14.75
CA LEU A 382 26.62 -14.52 -14.11
C LEU A 382 26.75 -14.17 -12.62
N GLU A 383 27.97 -14.10 -12.07
CA GLU A 383 28.18 -13.85 -10.64
C GLU A 383 27.61 -12.50 -10.18
N SER A 384 27.69 -11.47 -11.03
CA SER A 384 27.16 -10.13 -10.74
C SER A 384 25.69 -9.94 -11.14
N LEU A 385 25.07 -10.91 -11.81
CA LEU A 385 23.69 -10.80 -12.28
C LEU A 385 22.74 -10.64 -11.09
N LYS A 386 21.92 -9.58 -11.15
CA LYS A 386 20.91 -9.24 -10.14
C LYS A 386 19.50 -9.19 -10.73
N TYR A 387 19.36 -8.77 -11.99
CA TYR A 387 18.07 -8.62 -12.65
C TYR A 387 18.10 -9.29 -14.03
N LEU A 388 17.10 -10.14 -14.29
CA LEU A 388 16.95 -10.84 -15.56
C LEU A 388 15.61 -10.50 -16.21
N PHE A 389 15.63 -9.88 -17.39
CA PHE A 389 14.48 -9.75 -18.27
C PHE A 389 14.41 -10.95 -19.22
N GLY A 390 13.86 -12.07 -18.73
CA GLY A 390 13.79 -13.34 -19.45
C GLY A 390 13.60 -14.52 -18.50
N SER A 391 13.56 -15.73 -19.06
CA SER A 391 13.49 -16.99 -18.31
C SER A 391 14.87 -17.62 -18.10
N ILE A 392 14.96 -18.62 -17.22
CA ILE A 392 16.18 -19.43 -17.00
C ILE A 392 15.92 -20.87 -17.41
N LEU A 393 16.78 -21.41 -18.28
CA LEU A 393 16.85 -22.82 -18.65
C LEU A 393 18.22 -23.39 -18.29
N ILE A 394 18.26 -24.41 -17.43
CA ILE A 394 19.45 -25.19 -17.12
C ILE A 394 19.19 -26.61 -17.59
N HIS A 395 19.86 -27.02 -18.66
CA HIS A 395 19.54 -28.25 -19.36
C HIS A 395 20.78 -29.08 -19.68
N ASN A 396 20.77 -30.36 -19.29
CA ASN A 396 21.80 -31.33 -19.68
C ASN A 396 23.24 -30.89 -19.33
N THR A 397 23.42 -30.23 -18.20
CA THR A 397 24.74 -29.76 -17.74
C THR A 397 25.48 -30.84 -16.95
N GLY A 398 26.82 -30.79 -17.00
CA GLY A 398 27.71 -31.74 -16.31
C GLY A 398 28.00 -31.39 -14.85
N PHE A 399 27.46 -30.29 -14.33
CA PHE A 399 27.80 -29.77 -13.01
C PHE A 399 27.33 -30.65 -11.85
N SER A 400 28.17 -30.76 -10.82
CA SER A 400 27.75 -31.37 -9.56
C SER A 400 27.03 -30.39 -8.62
N LYS A 401 27.32 -29.09 -8.68
CA LYS A 401 26.70 -28.06 -7.84
C LYS A 401 26.44 -26.79 -8.64
N ASN A 402 25.28 -26.16 -8.40
CA ASN A 402 24.96 -24.84 -8.91
C ASN A 402 25.90 -23.79 -8.31
N ARG A 403 26.63 -23.08 -9.18
CA ARG A 403 27.32 -21.81 -8.87
C ARG A 403 26.79 -20.65 -9.74
N TYR A 404 25.64 -20.83 -10.38
CA TYR A 404 24.97 -19.84 -11.23
C TYR A 404 24.36 -18.76 -10.33
N SER A 405 24.88 -17.54 -10.51
CA SER A 405 24.25 -16.29 -10.07
C SER A 405 23.72 -16.26 -8.63
N PRO A 406 24.60 -16.28 -7.61
CA PRO A 406 24.19 -16.18 -6.21
C PRO A 406 23.47 -14.86 -5.88
N ASN A 407 23.58 -13.85 -6.74
CA ASN A 407 23.06 -12.50 -6.54
C ASN A 407 21.75 -12.20 -7.30
N LEU A 408 21.24 -13.15 -8.08
CA LEU A 408 20.00 -12.96 -8.83
C LEU A 408 18.84 -12.69 -7.86
N SER A 409 18.26 -11.49 -8.00
CA SER A 409 17.25 -10.97 -7.08
C SER A 409 15.86 -10.95 -7.71
N CYS A 410 15.75 -10.62 -9.00
CA CYS A 410 14.45 -10.59 -9.68
C CYS A 410 14.52 -11.11 -11.12
N ILE A 411 13.46 -11.82 -11.52
CA ILE A 411 13.24 -12.35 -12.87
C ILE A 411 11.94 -11.75 -13.39
N ALA A 412 11.94 -11.20 -14.61
CA ALA A 412 10.77 -10.67 -15.29
C ALA A 412 10.54 -11.37 -16.63
N VAL A 413 9.47 -12.16 -16.72
CA VAL A 413 9.14 -13.04 -17.85
C VAL A 413 7.87 -12.54 -18.54
N MET A 414 8.03 -12.04 -19.77
CA MET A 414 6.92 -11.48 -20.56
C MET A 414 6.46 -12.40 -21.69
N ASN A 415 7.02 -13.60 -21.79
CA ASN A 415 6.63 -14.67 -22.70
C ASN A 415 5.93 -15.81 -21.92
N ASP A 416 5.59 -16.90 -22.61
CA ASP A 416 4.87 -18.05 -22.05
C ASP A 416 5.79 -19.10 -21.40
N GLU A 417 7.09 -18.84 -21.30
CA GLU A 417 8.05 -19.78 -20.71
C GLU A 417 7.92 -19.84 -19.19
N PRO A 418 8.18 -21.00 -18.56
CA PRO A 418 8.39 -21.07 -17.12
C PRO A 418 9.54 -20.13 -16.70
N ALA A 419 9.42 -19.48 -15.54
CA ALA A 419 10.44 -18.54 -15.08
C ALA A 419 11.80 -19.20 -14.86
N ILE A 420 11.78 -20.44 -14.34
CA ILE A 420 12.97 -21.27 -14.15
C ILE A 420 12.65 -22.69 -14.57
N LYS A 421 13.51 -23.28 -15.39
CA LYS A 421 13.42 -24.66 -15.86
C LYS A 421 14.77 -25.35 -15.68
N ILE A 422 14.84 -26.33 -14.78
CA ILE A 422 16.03 -27.15 -14.50
C ILE A 422 15.71 -28.58 -14.91
N VAL A 423 16.28 -29.03 -16.01
CA VAL A 423 15.90 -30.30 -16.63
C VAL A 423 17.08 -31.16 -17.07
N SER A 424 17.00 -32.47 -16.84
CA SER A 424 17.95 -33.46 -17.36
C SER A 424 19.41 -33.25 -16.92
N ASN A 425 19.66 -32.68 -15.74
CA ASN A 425 21.01 -32.49 -15.21
C ASN A 425 21.37 -33.66 -14.28
N LEU A 426 22.01 -34.69 -14.85
CA LEU A 426 22.20 -35.98 -14.18
C LEU A 426 23.09 -35.93 -12.93
N ASN A 427 24.04 -34.99 -12.90
CA ASN A 427 25.01 -34.86 -11.81
C ASN A 427 24.64 -33.75 -10.80
N LEU A 428 23.62 -32.94 -11.08
CA LEU A 428 23.32 -31.74 -10.31
C LEU A 428 22.78 -32.10 -8.93
N THR A 429 23.59 -31.89 -7.89
CA THR A 429 23.24 -32.19 -6.49
C THR A 429 22.61 -31.01 -5.75
N TYR A 430 22.80 -29.79 -6.24
CA TYR A 430 22.37 -28.56 -5.57
C TYR A 430 22.00 -27.49 -6.58
N ALA A 431 20.85 -26.82 -6.40
CA ALA A 431 20.33 -25.82 -7.34
C ALA A 431 19.65 -24.62 -6.64
N PHE A 432 20.26 -24.07 -5.59
CA PHE A 432 19.66 -22.98 -4.81
C PHE A 432 20.08 -21.60 -5.30
N LEU A 433 19.11 -20.68 -5.39
CA LEU A 433 19.22 -19.28 -5.77
C LEU A 433 18.80 -18.42 -4.55
N PRO A 434 19.74 -18.13 -3.63
CA PRO A 434 19.42 -17.64 -2.29
C PRO A 434 18.84 -16.21 -2.25
N LYS A 435 18.98 -15.44 -3.33
CA LYS A 435 18.67 -14.00 -3.35
C LYS A 435 17.41 -13.63 -4.11
N ILE A 436 16.68 -14.61 -4.70
CA ILE A 436 15.44 -14.32 -5.40
C ILE A 436 14.39 -13.76 -4.42
N GLU A 437 13.98 -12.53 -4.66
CA GLU A 437 12.97 -11.81 -3.87
C GLU A 437 11.64 -11.68 -4.62
N ASN A 438 11.68 -11.62 -5.96
CA ASN A 438 10.49 -11.41 -6.78
C ASN A 438 10.59 -12.12 -8.14
N ILE A 439 9.48 -12.66 -8.61
CA ILE A 439 9.33 -13.20 -9.96
C ILE A 439 8.10 -12.54 -10.58
N ILE A 440 8.32 -11.73 -11.62
CA ILE A 440 7.27 -11.04 -12.36
C ILE A 440 6.99 -11.84 -13.63
N THR A 441 5.73 -12.20 -13.86
CA THR A 441 5.31 -12.96 -15.04
C THR A 441 4.06 -12.36 -15.64
N LYS A 442 3.95 -12.40 -16.97
CA LYS A 442 2.71 -12.07 -17.69
C LYS A 442 1.55 -13.01 -17.32
N HIS A 443 1.88 -14.30 -17.16
CA HIS A 443 0.94 -15.38 -16.85
C HIS A 443 1.27 -16.05 -15.52
N GLN A 444 0.86 -17.30 -15.32
CA GLN A 444 1.10 -18.04 -14.08
C GLN A 444 2.60 -18.27 -13.83
N ARG A 445 3.08 -17.82 -12.67
CA ARG A 445 4.44 -18.10 -12.18
C ARG A 445 4.64 -19.61 -12.06
N THR A 446 5.52 -20.17 -12.89
CA THR A 446 5.79 -21.61 -12.94
C THR A 446 7.29 -21.86 -12.90
N VAL A 447 7.69 -22.85 -12.10
CA VAL A 447 9.07 -23.34 -12.00
C VAL A 447 9.07 -24.84 -12.28
N VAL A 448 9.91 -25.29 -13.20
CA VAL A 448 9.96 -26.69 -13.65
C VAL A 448 11.28 -27.34 -13.22
N VAL A 449 11.21 -28.44 -12.49
CA VAL A 449 12.38 -29.22 -12.04
C VAL A 449 12.15 -30.69 -12.31
N HIS A 450 12.71 -31.21 -13.39
CA HIS A 450 12.42 -32.56 -13.87
C HIS A 450 13.66 -33.30 -14.36
N ASN A 451 13.74 -34.60 -14.12
CA ASN A 451 14.85 -35.46 -14.53
C ASN A 451 16.23 -35.00 -14.00
N ASN A 452 16.32 -34.63 -12.71
CA ASN A 452 17.58 -34.29 -12.04
C ASN A 452 17.82 -35.25 -10.85
N PRO A 453 18.18 -36.53 -11.11
CA PRO A 453 18.09 -37.61 -10.12
C PRO A 453 18.98 -37.45 -8.88
N GLN A 454 20.06 -36.67 -8.97
CA GLN A 454 20.98 -36.43 -7.86
C GLN A 454 20.65 -35.16 -7.05
N LEU A 455 19.65 -34.37 -7.47
CA LEU A 455 19.32 -33.10 -6.84
C LEU A 455 18.78 -33.32 -5.41
N SER A 456 19.46 -32.75 -4.42
CA SER A 456 19.09 -32.94 -3.01
C SER A 456 17.67 -32.45 -2.75
N SER A 457 16.88 -33.30 -2.08
CA SER A 457 15.55 -32.95 -1.60
C SER A 457 15.56 -32.08 -0.33
N GLU A 458 16.73 -31.82 0.27
CA GLU A 458 16.82 -31.10 1.54
C GLU A 458 16.38 -29.64 1.44
N PHE A 459 16.50 -29.03 0.26
CA PHE A 459 15.97 -27.70 -0.02
C PHE A 459 14.77 -27.85 -0.95
N TYR A 460 13.59 -27.99 -0.33
CA TYR A 460 12.31 -28.17 -1.03
C TYR A 460 12.05 -27.11 -2.10
N PHE A 461 12.62 -25.93 -1.97
CA PHE A 461 12.45 -24.81 -2.91
C PHE A 461 13.81 -24.38 -3.46
N LEU A 462 13.84 -23.97 -4.72
CA LEU A 462 15.05 -23.45 -5.38
C LEU A 462 15.49 -22.09 -4.84
N TYR A 463 14.68 -21.41 -4.03
CA TYR A 463 14.95 -20.09 -3.47
C TYR A 463 14.05 -19.85 -2.24
N PRO A 464 14.34 -18.84 -1.40
CA PRO A 464 13.45 -18.45 -0.30
C PRO A 464 12.08 -18.01 -0.85
N MET A 465 11.06 -18.83 -0.66
CA MET A 465 9.71 -18.47 -1.09
C MET A 465 9.15 -17.35 -0.22
N SER A 466 8.67 -16.31 -0.88
CA SER A 466 7.86 -15.24 -0.32
C SER A 466 6.57 -15.11 -1.14
N TYR A 467 5.66 -14.22 -0.73
CA TYR A 467 4.48 -13.92 -1.54
C TYR A 467 4.83 -13.48 -2.98
N ARG A 468 5.92 -12.72 -3.14
CA ARG A 468 6.37 -12.15 -4.43
C ARG A 468 7.11 -13.15 -5.32
N SER A 469 7.82 -14.09 -4.72
CA SER A 469 8.56 -15.14 -5.44
C SER A 469 7.77 -16.45 -5.56
N ASN A 470 6.55 -16.52 -4.99
CA ASN A 470 5.73 -17.72 -5.03
C ASN A 470 5.43 -18.15 -6.47
N ALA A 471 5.66 -19.43 -6.76
CA ALA A 471 5.44 -20.01 -8.08
C ALA A 471 4.92 -21.44 -7.93
N LYS A 472 4.22 -21.93 -8.96
CA LYS A 472 3.84 -23.32 -9.06
C LYS A 472 5.07 -24.15 -9.45
N PHE A 473 5.53 -25.02 -8.56
CA PHE A 473 6.62 -25.97 -8.85
C PHE A 473 6.09 -27.23 -9.53
N VAL A 474 6.73 -27.68 -10.60
CA VAL A 474 6.31 -28.84 -11.41
C VAL A 474 7.51 -29.76 -11.67
N GLY A 475 7.34 -31.07 -11.45
CA GLY A 475 8.31 -32.11 -11.84
C GLY A 475 8.52 -33.18 -10.77
N ASP A 476 9.58 -33.99 -10.88
CA ASP A 476 9.68 -35.30 -10.20
C ASP A 476 9.64 -35.26 -8.66
N HIS A 477 10.00 -34.12 -8.07
CA HIS A 477 9.99 -33.92 -6.62
C HIS A 477 8.75 -33.18 -6.11
N PHE A 478 7.85 -32.75 -7.01
CA PHE A 478 6.72 -31.88 -6.71
C PHE A 478 5.40 -32.51 -7.18
N GLU A 479 4.49 -32.76 -6.25
CA GLU A 479 3.11 -33.17 -6.56
C GLU A 479 2.18 -31.97 -6.36
N ASN A 480 1.47 -31.58 -7.43
CA ASN A 480 0.51 -30.48 -7.42
C ASN A 480 1.04 -29.11 -6.94
N GLY A 481 2.33 -28.83 -7.11
CA GLY A 481 2.94 -27.58 -6.64
C GLY A 481 3.54 -27.65 -5.23
N GLU A 482 3.29 -28.75 -4.50
CA GLU A 482 3.89 -28.99 -3.19
C GLU A 482 4.99 -30.07 -3.27
N PRO A 483 6.02 -30.00 -2.42
CA PRO A 483 7.02 -31.05 -2.36
C PRO A 483 6.40 -32.38 -1.92
N ARG A 484 6.66 -33.48 -2.65
CA ARG A 484 6.07 -34.82 -2.40
C ARG A 484 6.14 -35.29 -0.95
N ARG A 485 7.22 -34.93 -0.22
CA ARG A 485 7.37 -35.32 1.20
C ARG A 485 6.52 -34.51 2.17
N ILE A 486 6.15 -33.25 1.85
CA ILE A 486 5.24 -32.46 2.69
C ILE A 486 3.85 -33.09 2.69
N LEU A 487 3.36 -33.52 1.53
CA LEU A 487 2.12 -34.28 1.43
C LEU A 487 2.18 -35.55 2.29
N SER A 488 3.29 -36.30 2.24
CA SER A 488 3.47 -37.49 3.08
C SER A 488 3.52 -37.17 4.58
N PHE A 489 4.10 -36.03 4.98
CA PHE A 489 4.19 -35.63 6.38
C PHE A 489 2.84 -35.14 6.92
N PHE A 490 2.09 -34.33 6.16
CA PHE A 490 0.72 -33.96 6.51
C PHE A 490 -0.21 -35.16 6.56
N ILE A 491 -0.11 -36.09 5.62
CA ILE A 491 -0.86 -37.34 5.65
C ILE A 491 -0.50 -38.13 6.91
N MET A 492 0.79 -38.30 7.25
CA MET A 492 1.19 -38.98 8.48
C MET A 492 0.72 -38.28 9.76
N VAL A 493 0.74 -36.94 9.81
CA VAL A 493 0.24 -36.17 10.96
C VAL A 493 -1.29 -36.30 11.08
N VAL A 494 -2.02 -36.20 9.97
CA VAL A 494 -3.48 -36.39 9.96
C VAL A 494 -3.86 -37.82 10.35
N TYR A 495 -3.16 -38.84 9.82
CA TYR A 495 -3.38 -40.23 10.22
C TYR A 495 -3.03 -40.49 11.68
N SER A 496 -1.93 -39.93 12.19
CA SER A 496 -1.56 -40.11 13.61
C SER A 496 -2.54 -39.39 14.55
N VAL A 497 -3.05 -38.21 14.18
CA VAL A 497 -4.12 -37.53 14.93
C VAL A 497 -5.44 -38.32 14.86
N LEU A 498 -5.82 -38.85 13.68
CA LEU A 498 -7.03 -39.68 13.55
C LEU A 498 -6.92 -41.00 14.32
N ILE A 499 -5.75 -41.65 14.35
CA ILE A 499 -5.49 -42.85 15.16
C ILE A 499 -5.54 -42.50 16.65
N PHE A 500 -5.01 -41.35 17.07
CA PHE A 500 -5.10 -40.88 18.46
C PHE A 500 -6.54 -40.56 18.89
N LEU A 501 -7.36 -40.04 17.97
CA LEU A 501 -8.79 -39.76 18.20
C LEU A 501 -9.67 -41.02 18.13
N TRP A 502 -9.18 -42.11 17.53
CA TRP A 502 -9.91 -43.38 17.46
C TRP A 502 -9.55 -44.33 18.62
N ASN A 503 -8.38 -44.14 19.24
CA ASN A 503 -7.90 -44.92 20.38
C ASN A 503 -8.11 -44.24 21.75
N ASN A 504 -8.76 -43.06 21.80
CA ASN A 504 -9.31 -42.43 23.00
C ASN A 504 -10.82 -42.30 22.84
#